data_AF-A0A1Z9F1T8-F1
#
_entry.id   AF-A0A1Z9F1T8-F1
#
_cell.length_a   1.000
_cell.length_b   1.000
_cell.length_c   1.000
_cell.angle_alpha   90.00
_cell.angle_beta   90.00
_cell.angle_gamma   90.00
#
_symmetry.space_group_name_H-M   'P 1'
#
loop_
_entity.id
_entity.type
_entity.pdbx_description
1 polymer ?
#
loop_
_entity_poly.entity_id
_entity_poly.type
_entity_poly.pdbx_seq_one_letter_code
_entity_poly.pdbx_strand_id
1 'polypeptide(L)'
;MAVRQVTETDSLDKLRIEFNALAASDFGDIATLDSTLSATSVIGAVNEINAIAIAAAGFILSDGSNTQAVASGNTMLVTTGTGLTATVSSPDTLNLSLNTNLTGLTSIDVASTAEISNIAIGTSSITSASGTIDFGNEQLNTTGGITAGGTLVGAGLTINGASMQFEGATPDSFETTFRVDDPTADRVITLPDISGTVITTGDTGSVTGTMMANSAVSTNQIADNSVTVAKLSGFASATLTVDTLVANTITGVASSATAVALTSDNTSNATRFLTFADAGSGNQALKTDSSLYYNPSTNVLTTTATQANYADLAEKYLTDKEYSIGTVLCIGGPAEVTQCVEDHCSKVIGVVSEKPAFTMNSGLEGTTTMVAMTGRVPVRVCGKVRKGDMIVSCSKPGCGRPEAEPRPGTLIGKSLVNDDREEERLIEIVVGK
;
A
#
# COMPACT_ATOMS: atom_id res chain seq x y z
N MET A 1 72.80 25.75 124.91
CA MET A 1 71.85 25.97 126.02
C MET A 1 72.40 25.42 127.34
N ALA A 2 72.95 26.28 128.20
CA ALA A 2 73.05 25.98 129.62
C ALA A 2 71.68 26.29 130.25
N VAL A 3 71.13 25.36 131.02
CA VAL A 3 69.85 25.54 131.71
C VAL A 3 70.05 26.59 132.80
N ARG A 4 69.51 27.79 132.59
CA ARG A 4 69.52 28.89 133.56
C ARG A 4 68.29 28.76 134.46
N GLN A 5 68.48 28.54 135.77
CA GLN A 5 67.38 28.41 136.74
C GLN A 5 67.38 29.56 137.77
N VAL A 6 66.21 30.16 137.97
CA VAL A 6 65.90 31.15 139.02
C VAL A 6 64.96 30.48 140.02
N THR A 7 65.32 30.45 141.30
CA THR A 7 64.55 29.80 142.37
C THR A 7 63.74 30.82 143.18
N GLU A 8 62.71 30.37 143.90
CA GLU A 8 61.79 31.26 144.63
C GLU A 8 62.45 32.08 145.76
N THR A 9 63.61 31.64 146.27
CA THR A 9 64.38 32.38 147.29
C THR A 9 65.40 33.36 146.72
N ASP A 10 65.53 33.44 145.38
CA ASP A 10 66.46 34.35 144.71
C ASP A 10 65.95 35.79 144.67
N SER A 11 66.87 36.75 144.62
CA SER A 11 66.53 38.17 144.51
C SER A 11 66.00 38.53 143.12
N LEU A 12 65.16 39.57 143.03
CA LEU A 12 64.70 40.14 141.76
C LEU A 12 65.86 40.53 140.82
N ASP A 13 67.03 40.87 141.37
CA ASP A 13 68.19 41.25 140.56
C ASP A 13 68.79 40.03 139.82
N LYS A 14 68.69 38.82 140.39
CA LYS A 14 69.11 37.59 139.72
C LYS A 14 68.23 37.25 138.51
N LEU A 15 66.92 37.52 138.57
CA LEU A 15 66.01 37.37 137.43
C LEU A 15 66.43 38.27 136.26
N ARG A 16 66.73 39.54 136.54
CA ARG A 16 67.17 40.52 135.54
C ARG A 16 68.49 40.14 134.87
N ILE A 17 69.42 39.58 135.66
CA ILE A 17 70.73 39.12 135.16
C ILE A 17 70.55 37.96 134.18
N GLU A 18 69.72 36.96 134.50
CA GLU A 18 69.52 35.82 133.60
C GLU A 18 68.81 36.18 132.30
N PHE A 19 67.80 37.07 132.34
CA PHE A 19 67.06 37.47 131.13
C PHE A 19 67.93 38.28 130.14
N ASN A 20 68.72 39.23 130.64
CA ASN A 20 69.59 40.04 129.79
C ASN A 20 70.82 39.26 129.27
N ALA A 21 71.02 38.01 129.73
CA ALA A 21 72.10 37.15 129.31
C ALA A 21 71.71 36.15 128.19
N LEU A 22 70.51 36.28 127.58
CA LEU A 22 70.15 35.59 126.34
C LEU A 22 71.12 36.00 125.22
N ALA A 23 71.74 35.02 124.55
CA ALA A 23 72.78 35.26 123.54
C ALA A 23 72.52 34.43 122.27
N ALA A 24 73.26 34.73 121.20
CA ALA A 24 73.11 34.15 119.86
C ALA A 24 73.15 32.60 119.79
N SER A 25 73.60 31.93 120.86
CA SER A 25 73.56 30.47 121.02
C SER A 25 72.16 29.87 121.22
N ASP A 26 71.12 30.72 121.29
CA ASP A 26 69.71 30.34 121.44
C ASP A 26 68.96 30.26 120.09
N PHE A 27 69.62 30.55 118.95
CA PHE A 27 69.13 30.34 117.57
C PHE A 27 69.95 29.25 116.85
N GLY A 28 69.31 28.45 115.98
CA GLY A 28 69.91 27.28 115.31
C GLY A 28 71.23 27.59 114.59
N ASP A 29 72.15 26.63 114.63
CA ASP A 29 73.54 26.78 114.19
C ASP A 29 73.66 26.83 112.65
N ILE A 30 74.10 27.98 112.13
CA ILE A 30 74.42 28.18 110.71
C ILE A 30 75.47 27.19 110.18
N ALA A 31 76.29 26.61 111.06
CA ALA A 31 77.27 25.59 110.69
C ALA A 31 76.64 24.24 110.28
N THR A 32 75.32 24.08 110.43
CA THR A 32 74.59 22.89 109.94
C THR A 32 74.05 23.04 108.51
N LEU A 33 74.15 24.22 107.90
CA LEU A 33 73.92 24.40 106.47
C LEU A 33 75.13 23.88 105.69
N ASP A 34 74.88 23.16 104.59
CA ASP A 34 75.94 22.76 103.65
C ASP A 34 76.75 24.01 103.23
N SER A 35 78.04 23.99 103.54
CA SER A 35 78.97 25.12 103.32
C SER A 35 79.10 25.59 101.87
N THR A 36 78.54 24.84 100.90
CA THR A 36 78.53 25.19 99.48
C THR A 36 77.31 26.01 99.05
N LEU A 37 76.27 26.12 99.88
CA LEU A 37 75.02 26.81 99.58
C LEU A 37 74.85 28.07 100.44
N SER A 38 74.87 29.25 99.81
CA SER A 38 74.47 30.50 100.46
C SER A 38 72.94 30.60 100.52
N ALA A 39 72.38 31.26 101.54
CA ALA A 39 70.93 31.47 101.67
C ALA A 39 70.27 32.16 100.44
N THR A 40 71.04 32.91 99.66
CA THR A 40 70.60 33.54 98.40
C THR A 40 70.46 32.56 97.23
N SER A 41 71.24 31.47 97.20
CA SER A 41 71.21 30.48 96.12
C SER A 41 69.94 29.62 96.12
N VAL A 42 69.40 29.31 97.30
CA VAL A 42 68.15 28.53 97.45
C VAL A 42 66.94 29.33 96.92
N ILE A 43 66.91 30.63 97.17
CA ILE A 43 65.84 31.53 96.68
C ILE A 43 65.98 31.79 95.17
N GLY A 44 67.22 31.84 94.66
CA GLY A 44 67.48 31.88 93.22
C GLY A 44 66.96 30.63 92.49
N ALA A 45 67.25 29.44 93.01
CA ALA A 45 66.81 28.16 92.44
C ALA A 45 65.28 28.02 92.41
N VAL A 46 64.58 28.51 93.44
CA VAL A 46 63.10 28.50 93.46
C VAL A 46 62.50 29.45 92.42
N ASN A 47 63.12 30.61 92.18
CA ASN A 47 62.65 31.56 91.16
C ASN A 47 62.89 31.06 89.72
N GLU A 48 64.00 30.36 89.48
CA GLU A 48 64.32 29.77 88.17
C GLU A 48 63.37 28.60 87.82
N ILE A 49 63.01 27.77 88.81
CA ILE A 49 62.01 26.70 88.66
C ILE A 49 60.61 27.28 88.42
N ASN A 50 60.26 28.41 89.05
CA ASN A 50 58.96 29.07 88.83
C ASN A 50 58.84 29.68 87.42
N ALA A 51 59.95 30.10 86.81
CA ALA A 51 59.98 30.60 85.43
C ALA A 51 59.84 29.47 84.38
N ILE A 52 60.28 28.25 84.71
CA ILE A 52 60.25 27.09 83.79
C ILE A 52 58.92 26.32 83.90
N ALA A 53 58.28 26.28 85.08
CA ALA A 53 57.05 25.51 85.32
C ALA A 53 55.75 26.17 84.80
N ILE A 54 55.76 27.47 84.47
CA ILE A 54 54.55 28.21 84.03
C ILE A 54 54.47 28.38 82.49
N ALA A 55 55.48 27.93 81.73
CA ALA A 55 55.49 28.04 80.26
C ALA A 55 55.28 26.69 79.53
N ALA A 56 54.34 25.86 79.99
CA ALA A 56 53.92 24.68 79.22
C ALA A 56 52.77 25.03 78.26
N ALA A 57 53.05 25.14 76.96
CA ALA A 57 52.00 25.17 75.93
C ALA A 57 52.39 24.31 74.74
N GLY A 58 52.04 23.02 74.81
CA GLY A 58 51.95 22.14 73.65
C GLY A 58 50.51 22.08 73.10
N PHE A 59 50.30 21.39 72.00
CA PHE A 59 48.96 21.04 71.50
C PHE A 59 48.83 19.53 71.27
N ILE A 60 47.60 19.01 71.26
CA ILE A 60 47.32 17.59 71.08
C ILE A 60 46.85 17.35 69.64
N LEU A 61 47.48 16.40 68.96
CA LEU A 61 46.97 15.83 67.71
C LEU A 61 46.15 14.58 68.06
N SER A 62 44.95 14.47 67.50
CA SER A 62 44.07 13.31 67.68
C SER A 62 43.45 12.92 66.35
N ASP A 63 43.43 11.63 66.04
CA ASP A 63 42.62 11.05 64.96
C ASP A 63 41.31 10.44 65.49
N GLY A 64 40.98 10.71 66.76
CA GLY A 64 39.83 10.14 67.46
C GLY A 64 40.10 8.80 68.14
N SER A 65 41.18 8.09 67.77
CA SER A 65 41.56 6.79 68.37
C SER A 65 42.90 6.85 69.10
N ASN A 66 43.83 7.67 68.63
CA ASN A 66 45.12 7.94 69.27
C ASN A 66 45.28 9.44 69.52
N THR A 67 45.87 9.80 70.66
CA THR A 67 46.21 11.18 71.01
C THR A 67 47.71 11.30 71.24
N GLN A 68 48.34 12.25 70.55
CA GLN A 68 49.74 12.58 70.73
C GLN A 68 49.86 14.04 71.19
N ALA A 69 50.30 14.23 72.43
CA ALA A 69 50.67 15.56 72.90
C ALA A 69 52.04 15.93 72.30
N VAL A 70 52.12 17.06 71.62
CA VAL A 70 53.37 17.65 71.13
C VAL A 70 53.72 18.81 72.06
N ALA A 71 54.79 18.66 72.85
CA ALA A 71 55.23 19.61 73.88
C ALA A 71 56.71 19.99 73.70
N SER A 72 57.27 20.76 74.66
CA SER A 72 58.66 21.21 74.63
C SER A 72 59.62 20.01 74.55
N GLY A 73 60.45 19.99 73.48
CA GLY A 73 61.39 18.90 73.20
C GLY A 73 60.98 17.95 72.07
N ASN A 74 59.71 18.00 71.61
CA ASN A 74 59.25 17.25 70.43
C ASN A 74 59.38 18.12 69.15
N THR A 75 59.76 17.52 68.02
CA THR A 75 59.71 18.18 66.70
C THR A 75 58.56 17.60 65.88
N MET A 76 57.55 18.41 65.54
CA MET A 76 56.56 18.06 64.52
C MET A 76 57.15 18.36 63.15
N LEU A 77 57.81 17.38 62.54
CA LEU A 77 58.38 17.52 61.21
C LEU A 77 57.29 17.26 60.16
N VAL A 78 56.69 18.32 59.62
CA VAL A 78 55.95 18.25 58.34
C VAL A 78 56.98 18.35 57.22
N THR A 79 57.62 17.23 56.90
CA THR A 79 58.66 17.17 55.87
C THR A 79 58.05 17.38 54.48
N THR A 80 58.57 18.36 53.75
CA THR A 80 58.22 18.60 52.34
C THR A 80 59.01 17.66 51.44
N GLY A 81 58.44 16.47 51.19
CA GLY A 81 58.65 15.81 49.90
C GLY A 81 57.89 16.58 48.80
N THR A 82 58.24 16.38 47.53
CA THR A 82 57.60 17.08 46.40
C THR A 82 56.09 16.84 46.35
N GLY A 83 55.31 17.72 46.98
CA GLY A 83 53.86 17.77 46.75
C GLY A 83 52.96 18.26 47.89
N LEU A 84 53.49 18.65 49.05
CA LEU A 84 52.67 19.24 50.12
C LEU A 84 53.15 20.66 50.45
N THR A 85 52.26 21.65 50.36
CA THR A 85 52.48 23.03 50.83
C THR A 85 51.51 23.31 51.96
N ALA A 86 52.00 23.37 53.19
CA ALA A 86 51.19 23.74 54.36
C ALA A 86 51.45 25.22 54.69
N THR A 87 50.49 26.09 54.40
CA THR A 87 50.52 27.51 54.79
C THR A 87 49.51 27.72 55.90
N VAL A 88 49.98 28.23 57.04
CA VAL A 88 49.11 28.72 58.12
C VAL A 88 48.95 30.22 57.91
N SER A 89 47.74 30.67 57.57
CA SER A 89 47.42 32.10 57.53
C SER A 89 46.55 32.49 58.72
N SER A 90 46.83 33.67 59.29
CA SER A 90 46.05 34.25 60.39
C SER A 90 44.67 34.71 59.90
N PRO A 91 43.54 34.41 60.59
CA PRO A 91 43.39 33.62 61.80
C PRO A 91 42.95 32.17 61.46
N ASP A 92 43.89 31.25 61.59
CA ASP A 92 43.77 29.79 61.76
C ASP A 92 42.86 28.98 60.81
N THR A 93 43.33 28.78 59.58
CA THR A 93 42.93 27.63 58.75
C THR A 93 44.16 26.89 58.21
N LEU A 94 44.20 25.56 58.38
CA LEU A 94 45.17 24.67 57.73
C LEU A 94 44.55 24.19 56.41
N ASN A 95 45.06 24.69 55.28
CA ASN A 95 44.71 24.18 53.97
C ASN A 95 45.62 23.02 53.57
N LEU A 96 45.02 21.86 53.28
CA LEU A 96 45.69 20.68 52.72
C LEU A 96 45.27 20.53 51.26
N SER A 97 46.08 21.07 50.34
CA SER A 97 45.87 20.91 48.90
C SER A 97 46.62 19.67 48.39
N LEU A 98 45.96 18.86 47.56
CA LEU A 98 46.54 17.68 46.92
C LEU A 98 46.82 17.98 45.44
N ASN A 99 48.03 17.68 44.97
CA ASN A 99 48.49 18.07 43.62
C ASN A 99 48.59 16.90 42.63
N THR A 100 48.15 15.69 43.01
CA THR A 100 48.18 14.48 42.16
C THR A 100 47.00 13.54 42.43
N ASN A 101 46.78 12.58 41.52
CA ASN A 101 45.66 11.63 41.53
C ASN A 101 45.54 10.86 42.85
N LEU A 102 44.32 10.82 43.38
CA LEU A 102 43.98 10.09 44.60
C LEU A 102 43.57 8.66 44.24
N THR A 103 44.35 7.65 44.68
CA THR A 103 43.99 6.23 44.51
C THR A 103 43.43 5.67 45.82
N GLY A 104 42.29 4.95 45.76
CA GLY A 104 41.67 4.31 46.93
C GLY A 104 40.52 5.08 47.61
N LEU A 105 39.98 6.12 46.98
CA LEU A 105 38.86 6.88 47.53
C LEU A 105 37.51 6.17 47.26
N THR A 106 36.74 5.88 48.32
CA THR A 106 35.47 5.13 48.22
C THR A 106 34.23 6.02 48.09
N SER A 107 34.34 7.31 48.41
CA SER A 107 33.26 8.29 48.29
C SER A 107 33.85 9.68 48.06
N ILE A 108 33.24 10.45 47.17
CA ILE A 108 33.53 11.87 46.95
C ILE A 108 32.26 12.63 47.35
N ASP A 109 32.25 13.23 48.54
CA ASP A 109 31.17 14.09 49.01
C ASP A 109 31.48 15.54 48.61
N VAL A 110 30.67 16.13 47.75
CA VAL A 110 30.95 17.41 47.10
C VAL A 110 29.76 18.34 47.27
N ALA A 111 29.98 19.46 47.94
CA ALA A 111 28.93 20.44 48.22
C ALA A 111 28.53 21.30 47.00
N SER A 112 29.37 21.41 45.97
CA SER A 112 29.10 22.26 44.78
C SER A 112 29.59 21.66 43.45
N THR A 113 30.90 21.54 43.24
CA THR A 113 31.47 20.89 42.05
C THR A 113 32.78 20.13 42.34
N ALA A 114 33.00 19.03 41.62
CA ALA A 114 34.29 18.33 41.59
C ALA A 114 34.70 18.12 40.13
N GLU A 115 35.92 18.54 39.80
CA GLU A 115 36.54 18.27 38.50
C GLU A 115 37.47 17.07 38.61
N ILE A 116 37.05 15.94 38.05
CA ILE A 116 37.86 14.72 37.95
C ILE A 116 38.45 14.71 36.52
N SER A 117 39.55 15.45 36.34
CA SER A 117 40.31 15.77 35.10
C SER A 117 39.53 16.23 33.86
N ASN A 118 38.46 15.55 33.45
CA ASN A 118 37.61 15.90 32.31
C ASN A 118 36.11 15.81 32.64
N ILE A 119 35.69 15.32 33.81
CA ILE A 119 34.28 15.29 34.23
C ILE A 119 34.07 16.35 35.30
N ALA A 120 33.15 17.28 35.07
CA ALA A 120 32.66 18.21 36.08
C ALA A 120 31.27 17.77 36.53
N ILE A 121 31.16 17.38 37.80
CA ILE A 121 29.88 17.12 38.45
C ILE A 121 29.47 18.42 39.13
N GLY A 122 28.37 19.03 38.71
CA GLY A 122 27.79 20.20 39.35
C GLY A 122 26.39 19.98 39.88
N THR A 123 25.82 20.99 40.53
CA THR A 123 24.52 20.91 41.22
C THR A 123 23.34 20.54 40.32
N SER A 124 23.49 20.62 38.98
CA SER A 124 22.40 20.36 38.02
C SER A 124 22.85 19.70 36.72
N SER A 125 24.13 19.34 36.59
CA SER A 125 24.66 18.74 35.36
C SER A 125 25.90 17.91 35.66
N ILE A 126 26.08 16.85 34.88
CA ILE A 126 27.38 16.19 34.71
C ILE A 126 27.84 16.57 33.31
N THR A 127 29.01 17.17 33.18
CA THR A 127 29.60 17.55 31.89
C THR A 127 30.94 16.88 31.72
N SER A 128 31.30 16.57 30.47
CA SER A 128 32.61 16.07 30.11
C SER A 128 33.28 17.05 29.16
N ALA A 129 34.48 17.53 29.51
CA ALA A 129 35.31 18.37 28.64
C ALA A 129 35.71 17.64 27.35
N SER A 130 35.67 16.30 27.36
CA SER A 130 35.93 15.45 26.19
C SER A 130 34.69 15.16 25.34
N GLY A 131 33.52 15.71 25.70
CA GLY A 131 32.28 15.62 24.92
C GLY A 131 31.46 14.34 25.12
N THR A 132 31.98 13.35 25.84
CA THR A 132 31.25 12.09 26.14
C THR A 132 31.30 11.75 27.62
N ILE A 133 30.18 11.24 28.15
CA ILE A 133 30.08 10.62 29.48
C ILE A 133 29.70 9.17 29.21
N ASP A 134 30.66 8.27 29.44
CA ASP A 134 30.46 6.84 29.27
C ASP A 134 30.06 6.22 30.61
N PHE A 135 28.89 5.58 30.65
CA PHE A 135 28.41 4.83 31.81
C PHE A 135 28.78 3.34 31.71
N GLY A 136 29.57 2.91 30.73
CA GLY A 136 29.95 1.51 30.56
C GLY A 136 28.73 0.63 30.31
N ASN A 137 28.51 -0.33 31.19
CA ASN A 137 27.35 -1.24 31.18
C ASN A 137 26.30 -0.89 32.25
N GLU A 138 26.43 0.28 32.89
CA GLU A 138 25.51 0.77 33.89
C GLU A 138 24.36 1.59 33.27
N GLN A 139 23.21 1.56 33.96
CA GLN A 139 22.01 2.29 33.54
C GLN A 139 22.05 3.74 34.04
N LEU A 140 21.73 4.70 33.16
CA LEU A 140 21.36 6.06 33.58
C LEU A 140 19.89 6.08 34.00
N ASN A 141 19.61 6.07 35.30
CA ASN A 141 18.26 6.19 35.84
C ASN A 141 17.98 7.65 36.22
N THR A 142 16.95 8.26 35.63
CA THR A 142 16.54 9.63 35.96
C THR A 142 15.03 9.67 36.23
N THR A 143 14.59 10.60 37.07
CA THR A 143 13.15 10.81 37.34
C THR A 143 12.46 11.62 36.23
N GLY A 144 13.21 12.14 35.27
CA GLY A 144 12.72 12.94 34.15
C GLY A 144 12.98 12.26 32.79
N GLY A 145 12.78 13.01 31.70
CA GLY A 145 13.15 12.57 30.36
C GLY A 145 14.65 12.71 30.10
N ILE A 146 15.14 12.00 29.08
CA ILE A 146 16.47 12.23 28.51
C ILE A 146 16.29 13.09 27.26
N THR A 147 16.86 14.30 27.27
CA THR A 147 16.90 15.16 26.08
C THR A 147 18.26 14.99 25.42
N ALA A 148 18.28 14.39 24.22
CA ALA A 148 19.50 14.24 23.42
C ALA A 148 19.47 15.21 22.24
N GLY A 149 20.53 16.01 22.05
CA GLY A 149 20.68 16.86 20.86
C GLY A 149 21.06 16.11 19.58
N GLY A 150 21.21 14.78 19.65
CA GLY A 150 21.62 13.91 18.56
C GLY A 150 20.93 12.53 18.65
N THR A 151 21.53 11.52 18.01
CA THR A 151 20.98 10.16 17.98
C THR A 151 21.05 9.46 19.34
N LEU A 152 19.93 8.89 19.80
CA LEU A 152 19.91 7.93 20.90
C LEU A 152 20.09 6.52 20.34
N VAL A 153 21.25 5.90 20.58
CA VAL A 153 21.55 4.52 20.17
C VAL A 153 21.49 3.62 21.40
N GLY A 154 20.64 2.61 21.39
CA GLY A 154 20.55 1.62 22.47
C GLY A 154 20.22 0.24 21.91
N ALA A 155 20.63 -0.82 22.63
CA ALA A 155 20.25 -2.20 22.31
C ALA A 155 18.73 -2.46 22.40
N GLY A 156 17.98 -1.48 22.92
CA GLY A 156 16.53 -1.37 22.85
C GLY A 156 16.09 -0.04 23.46
N LEU A 157 15.26 0.74 22.75
CA LEU A 157 14.59 1.90 23.32
C LEU A 157 13.20 1.45 23.80
N THR A 158 12.98 1.42 25.11
CA THR A 158 11.66 1.14 25.69
C THR A 158 10.99 2.45 26.06
N ILE A 159 9.82 2.73 25.48
CA ILE A 159 9.01 3.92 25.77
C ILE A 159 7.75 3.45 26.49
N ASN A 160 7.69 3.66 27.81
CA ASN A 160 6.58 3.19 28.64
C ASN A 160 5.45 4.23 28.66
N GLY A 161 4.35 3.96 27.94
CA GLY A 161 3.15 4.82 27.92
C GLY A 161 3.31 6.20 27.26
N ALA A 162 4.51 6.58 26.84
CA ALA A 162 4.78 7.79 26.08
C ALA A 162 4.84 7.51 24.57
N SER A 163 4.80 8.57 23.76
CA SER A 163 4.94 8.52 22.30
C SER A 163 6.29 9.08 21.85
N MET A 164 6.71 8.74 20.64
CA MET A 164 7.82 9.42 19.96
C MET A 164 7.27 10.62 19.19
N GLN A 165 7.85 11.80 19.37
CA GLN A 165 7.48 13.01 18.64
C GLN A 165 8.57 13.37 17.63
N PHE A 166 8.18 13.67 16.40
CA PHE A 166 9.06 14.04 15.31
C PHE A 166 8.71 15.45 14.82
N GLU A 167 9.62 16.39 15.07
CA GLU A 167 9.50 17.84 14.78
C GLU A 167 9.62 18.18 13.27
N GLY A 168 10.30 17.33 12.49
CA GLY A 168 10.68 17.69 11.13
C GLY A 168 11.87 18.66 11.08
N ALA A 169 12.08 19.30 9.92
CA ALA A 169 13.28 20.12 9.68
C ALA A 169 13.16 21.57 10.22
N THR A 170 11.93 22.04 10.42
CA THR A 170 11.62 23.39 10.91
C THR A 170 10.98 23.28 12.28
N PRO A 171 11.59 23.84 13.35
CA PRO A 171 10.94 23.90 14.64
C PRO A 171 9.69 24.78 14.55
N ASP A 172 8.52 24.20 14.77
CA ASP A 172 7.24 24.90 14.78
C ASP A 172 6.28 24.31 15.82
N SER A 173 5.01 24.10 15.48
CA SER A 173 4.00 23.53 16.39
C SER A 173 3.29 22.33 15.78
N PHE A 174 3.87 21.76 14.72
CA PHE A 174 3.31 20.65 13.96
C PHE A 174 4.26 19.46 14.02
N GLU A 175 3.93 18.49 14.88
CA GLU A 175 4.75 17.30 15.03
C GLU A 175 4.03 16.03 14.58
N THR A 176 4.81 15.07 14.06
CA THR A 176 4.32 13.71 13.86
C THR A 176 4.52 12.91 15.14
N THR A 177 3.48 12.26 15.63
CA THR A 177 3.55 11.42 16.83
C THR A 177 3.43 9.94 16.46
N PHE A 178 4.44 9.14 16.82
CA PHE A 178 4.35 7.68 16.76
C PHE A 178 4.02 7.13 18.15
N ARG A 179 2.85 6.52 18.27
CA ARG A 179 2.33 5.96 19.52
C ARG A 179 1.82 4.55 19.27
N VAL A 180 1.91 3.72 20.30
CA VAL A 180 1.30 2.40 20.36
C VAL A 180 0.04 2.52 21.20
N ASP A 181 -1.11 2.15 20.66
CA ASP A 181 -2.32 1.96 21.48
C ASP A 181 -2.13 0.75 22.40
N ASP A 182 -2.86 0.72 23.52
CA ASP A 182 -2.71 -0.33 24.53
C ASP A 182 -2.76 -1.73 23.90
N PRO A 183 -1.63 -2.47 23.90
CA PRO A 183 -1.56 -3.75 23.20
C PRO A 183 -2.36 -4.80 23.98
N THR A 184 -3.24 -5.52 23.30
CA THR A 184 -4.03 -6.62 23.89
C THR A 184 -3.27 -7.95 23.93
N ALA A 185 -2.08 -7.99 23.35
CA ALA A 185 -1.12 -9.10 23.33
C ALA A 185 0.23 -8.54 22.83
N ASP A 186 1.32 -9.29 22.99
CA ASP A 186 2.62 -8.90 22.43
C ASP A 186 2.54 -8.72 20.91
N ARG A 187 2.91 -7.53 20.42
CA ARG A 187 2.92 -7.20 18.99
C ARG A 187 4.34 -6.83 18.56
N VAL A 188 4.71 -7.27 17.37
CA VAL A 188 5.97 -6.91 16.73
C VAL A 188 5.67 -6.21 15.41
N ILE A 189 6.21 -5.01 15.23
CA ILE A 189 6.22 -4.30 13.94
C ILE A 189 7.65 -4.37 13.43
N THR A 190 7.87 -5.03 12.29
CA THR A 190 9.20 -5.13 11.65
C THR A 190 9.27 -4.16 10.48
N LEU A 191 10.23 -3.24 10.50
CA LEU A 191 10.55 -2.44 9.33
C LEU A 191 11.47 -3.25 8.41
N PRO A 192 11.14 -3.40 7.13
CA PRO A 192 12.00 -4.10 6.19
C PRO A 192 13.31 -3.33 5.96
N ASP A 193 14.39 -4.05 5.64
CA ASP A 193 15.68 -3.46 5.26
C ASP A 193 15.61 -2.88 3.84
N ILE A 194 14.84 -1.81 3.69
CA ILE A 194 14.67 -1.07 2.45
C ILE A 194 14.30 0.38 2.79
N SER A 195 14.96 1.33 2.15
CA SER A 195 14.62 2.75 2.27
C SER A 195 13.21 3.01 1.71
N GLY A 196 12.43 3.84 2.40
CA GLY A 196 11.10 4.22 1.95
C GLY A 196 10.34 5.06 2.96
N THR A 197 9.09 5.36 2.64
CA THR A 197 8.16 6.09 3.51
C THR A 197 7.29 5.11 4.29
N VAL A 198 7.07 5.37 5.58
CA VAL A 198 6.05 4.64 6.37
C VAL A 198 4.67 5.12 5.96
N ILE A 199 3.85 4.22 5.43
CA ILE A 199 2.50 4.53 4.94
C ILE A 199 1.48 4.38 6.06
N THR A 200 0.63 5.39 6.25
CA THR A 200 -0.49 5.36 7.22
C THR A 200 -1.82 5.28 6.50
N THR A 201 -2.90 4.98 7.21
CA THR A 201 -4.25 4.87 6.62
C THR A 201 -4.81 6.19 6.08
N GLY A 202 -4.20 7.33 6.41
CA GLY A 202 -4.54 8.63 5.83
C GLY A 202 -3.84 8.94 4.51
N ASP A 203 -2.80 8.17 4.14
CA ASP A 203 -2.07 8.33 2.90
C ASP A 203 -2.82 7.68 1.74
N THR A 204 -3.11 8.46 0.70
CA THR A 204 -3.85 8.03 -0.49
C THR A 204 -3.04 8.10 -1.78
N GLY A 205 -1.79 8.57 -1.72
CA GLY A 205 -0.98 8.88 -2.90
C GLY A 205 0.34 8.12 -2.98
N SER A 206 0.88 7.65 -1.85
CA SER A 206 2.21 7.03 -1.83
C SER A 206 2.20 5.54 -2.19
N VAL A 207 1.05 4.85 -2.09
CA VAL A 207 0.94 3.44 -2.49
C VAL A 207 0.90 3.35 -4.01
N THR A 208 2.01 2.95 -4.62
CA THR A 208 2.11 2.80 -6.08
C THR A 208 1.77 1.37 -6.53
N GLY A 209 1.47 1.19 -7.81
CA GLY A 209 1.22 -0.15 -8.39
C GLY A 209 2.40 -1.12 -8.20
N THR A 210 3.64 -0.63 -8.10
CA THR A 210 4.81 -1.48 -7.81
C THR A 210 4.87 -1.97 -6.37
N MET A 211 4.19 -1.29 -5.43
CA MET A 211 4.03 -1.75 -4.04
C MET A 211 2.94 -2.83 -3.92
N MET A 212 2.17 -3.05 -4.99
CA MET A 212 1.12 -4.05 -5.06
C MET A 212 1.61 -5.23 -5.89
N ALA A 213 1.84 -6.38 -5.25
CA ALA A 213 2.20 -7.60 -5.97
C ALA A 213 1.06 -8.04 -6.93
N ASN A 214 1.37 -8.93 -7.89
CA ASN A 214 0.33 -9.56 -8.67
C ASN A 214 -0.65 -10.31 -7.74
N SER A 215 -1.95 -10.18 -7.99
CA SER A 215 -3.01 -10.70 -7.11
C SER A 215 -3.04 -10.09 -5.68
N ALA A 216 -2.33 -8.99 -5.43
CA ALA A 216 -2.38 -8.30 -4.13
C ALA A 216 -3.72 -7.62 -3.84
N VAL A 217 -4.65 -7.59 -4.79
CA VAL A 217 -6.05 -7.17 -4.56
C VAL A 217 -6.94 -8.35 -4.90
N SER A 218 -7.51 -8.95 -3.85
CA SER A 218 -8.51 -10.03 -3.93
C SER A 218 -9.89 -9.51 -3.53
N THR A 219 -10.92 -10.35 -3.68
CA THR A 219 -12.28 -10.04 -3.20
C THR A 219 -12.35 -9.82 -1.69
N ASN A 220 -11.36 -10.25 -0.91
CA ASN A 220 -11.31 -9.96 0.53
C ASN A 220 -10.82 -8.55 0.83
N GLN A 221 -10.10 -7.92 -0.09
CA GLN A 221 -9.56 -6.56 0.05
C GLN A 221 -10.48 -5.51 -0.61
N ILE A 222 -11.39 -5.96 -1.47
CA ILE A 222 -12.52 -5.18 -1.94
C ILE A 222 -13.64 -5.44 -0.94
N ALA A 223 -13.81 -4.54 0.03
CA ALA A 223 -14.81 -4.68 1.11
C ALA A 223 -16.26 -4.80 0.62
N ASP A 224 -16.49 -4.55 -0.67
CA ASP A 224 -17.79 -4.60 -1.31
C ASP A 224 -17.88 -5.76 -2.30
N ASN A 225 -19.09 -6.27 -2.51
CA ASN A 225 -19.39 -7.27 -3.53
C ASN A 225 -19.05 -6.82 -4.97
N SER A 226 -18.80 -5.52 -5.19
CA SER A 226 -18.40 -4.97 -6.47
C SER A 226 -17.45 -3.77 -6.33
N VAL A 227 -16.52 -3.68 -7.28
CA VAL A 227 -15.73 -2.47 -7.50
C VAL A 227 -16.53 -1.57 -8.44
N THR A 228 -17.16 -0.53 -7.88
CA THR A 228 -17.80 0.49 -8.70
C THR A 228 -16.75 1.47 -9.22
N VAL A 229 -17.04 2.17 -10.32
CA VAL A 229 -16.12 3.20 -10.88
C VAL A 229 -15.83 4.31 -9.86
N ALA A 230 -16.76 4.58 -8.95
CA ALA A 230 -16.55 5.51 -7.83
C ALA A 230 -15.40 5.10 -6.88
N LYS A 231 -15.02 3.81 -6.89
CA LYS A 231 -13.89 3.28 -6.11
C LYS A 231 -12.59 3.24 -6.90
N LEU A 232 -12.62 3.51 -8.21
CA LEU A 232 -11.42 3.71 -9.02
C LEU A 232 -11.18 5.22 -9.14
N SER A 233 -10.12 5.70 -8.50
CA SER A 233 -9.68 7.09 -8.63
C SER A 233 -9.34 7.43 -10.09
N GLY A 234 -9.72 8.63 -10.55
CA GLY A 234 -9.36 9.16 -11.87
C GLY A 234 -10.42 9.02 -12.97
N PHE A 235 -11.55 8.36 -12.70
CA PHE A 235 -12.67 8.30 -13.62
C PHE A 235 -13.76 9.30 -13.20
N ALA A 236 -13.91 10.39 -13.97
CA ALA A 236 -14.89 11.45 -13.69
C ALA A 236 -16.36 11.04 -13.99
N SER A 237 -16.57 9.85 -14.54
CA SER A 237 -17.88 9.34 -14.95
C SER A 237 -18.11 7.96 -14.34
N ALA A 238 -19.37 7.59 -14.08
CA ALA A 238 -19.77 6.25 -13.65
C ALA A 238 -19.51 5.13 -14.68
N THR A 239 -18.70 5.41 -15.72
CA THR A 239 -18.35 4.52 -16.81
C THR A 239 -16.91 4.06 -16.66
N LEU A 240 -16.69 2.74 -16.61
CA LEU A 240 -15.36 2.15 -16.59
C LEU A 240 -14.79 2.21 -18.02
N THR A 241 -13.80 3.06 -18.27
CA THR A 241 -13.06 3.05 -19.54
C THR A 241 -11.82 2.19 -19.37
N VAL A 242 -11.83 1.01 -19.97
CA VAL A 242 -10.73 0.05 -19.99
C VAL A 242 -10.29 -0.17 -21.44
N ASP A 243 -8.97 -0.11 -21.69
CA ASP A 243 -8.40 -0.40 -23.00
C ASP A 243 -8.60 -1.87 -23.38
N THR A 244 -8.30 -2.77 -22.45
CA THR A 244 -8.57 -4.21 -22.56
C THR A 244 -9.20 -4.71 -21.27
N LEU A 245 -10.37 -5.35 -21.36
CA LEU A 245 -10.98 -6.10 -20.27
C LEU A 245 -10.82 -7.60 -20.53
N VAL A 246 -9.97 -8.26 -19.73
CA VAL A 246 -9.85 -9.73 -19.75
C VAL A 246 -10.75 -10.30 -18.67
N ALA A 247 -11.93 -10.80 -19.06
CA ALA A 247 -12.89 -11.41 -18.15
C ALA A 247 -13.44 -12.71 -18.76
N ASN A 248 -13.56 -13.77 -17.94
CA ASN A 248 -14.18 -15.03 -18.37
C ASN A 248 -15.68 -14.86 -18.65
N THR A 249 -16.35 -13.95 -17.94
CA THR A 249 -17.78 -13.67 -18.11
C THR A 249 -18.04 -12.21 -17.74
N ILE A 250 -18.78 -11.52 -18.61
CA ILE A 250 -19.29 -10.17 -18.34
C ILE A 250 -20.80 -10.30 -18.22
N THR A 251 -21.34 -10.08 -17.03
CA THR A 251 -22.79 -10.09 -16.78
C THR A 251 -23.32 -8.65 -16.79
N GLY A 252 -24.32 -8.36 -17.63
CA GLY A 252 -24.96 -7.04 -17.71
C GLY A 252 -25.44 -6.71 -19.12
N VAL A 253 -26.02 -5.51 -19.29
CA VAL A 253 -26.35 -4.96 -20.61
C VAL A 253 -25.25 -4.00 -21.06
N ALA A 254 -24.75 -4.15 -22.29
CA ALA A 254 -23.85 -3.17 -22.88
C ALA A 254 -24.67 -1.92 -23.26
N SER A 255 -24.39 -0.78 -22.63
CA SER A 255 -25.12 0.46 -22.94
C SER A 255 -24.81 1.00 -24.34
N SER A 256 -23.63 0.69 -24.87
CA SER A 256 -23.26 0.95 -26.26
C SER A 256 -22.19 -0.05 -26.70
N ALA A 257 -22.39 -0.69 -27.84
CA ALA A 257 -21.41 -1.56 -28.47
C ALA A 257 -21.17 -1.07 -29.90
N THR A 258 -20.22 -0.15 -30.07
CA THR A 258 -19.89 0.45 -31.37
C THR A 258 -18.95 -0.42 -32.20
N ALA A 259 -18.14 -1.26 -31.54
CA ALA A 259 -17.27 -2.23 -32.17
C ALA A 259 -17.48 -3.61 -31.52
N VAL A 260 -18.00 -4.55 -32.30
CA VAL A 260 -18.11 -5.96 -31.92
C VAL A 260 -17.21 -6.75 -32.88
N ALA A 261 -16.25 -7.49 -32.33
CA ALA A 261 -15.38 -8.32 -33.14
C ALA A 261 -16.18 -9.46 -33.78
N LEU A 262 -16.16 -9.54 -35.10
CA LEU A 262 -16.79 -10.62 -35.86
C LEU A 262 -15.70 -11.54 -36.40
N THR A 263 -15.91 -12.85 -36.28
CA THR A 263 -15.09 -13.86 -36.94
C THR A 263 -15.89 -14.43 -38.10
N SER A 264 -15.30 -14.49 -39.30
CA SER A 264 -15.95 -15.08 -40.46
C SER A 264 -16.15 -16.59 -40.26
N ASP A 265 -17.33 -17.07 -40.64
CA ASP A 265 -17.65 -18.50 -40.71
C ASP A 265 -18.47 -18.76 -41.96
N ASN A 266 -17.77 -19.13 -43.03
CA ASN A 266 -18.37 -19.31 -44.36
C ASN A 266 -18.46 -20.79 -44.77
N THR A 267 -18.09 -21.72 -43.87
CA THR A 267 -17.92 -23.14 -44.24
C THR A 267 -18.50 -24.10 -43.22
N SER A 268 -18.74 -23.69 -41.97
CA SER A 268 -19.23 -24.62 -40.95
C SER A 268 -20.67 -25.06 -41.23
N ASN A 269 -20.94 -26.35 -41.05
CA ASN A 269 -22.30 -26.87 -41.01
C ASN A 269 -22.89 -26.61 -39.61
N ALA A 270 -23.44 -25.41 -39.42
CA ALA A 270 -23.93 -24.94 -38.13
C ALA A 270 -25.16 -24.04 -38.30
N THR A 271 -25.99 -23.97 -37.26
CA THR A 271 -27.14 -23.06 -37.17
C THR A 271 -26.68 -21.69 -36.67
N ARG A 272 -26.90 -20.64 -37.47
CA ARG A 272 -26.64 -19.24 -37.10
C ARG A 272 -27.96 -18.47 -37.03
N PHE A 273 -28.34 -18.05 -35.82
CA PHE A 273 -29.56 -17.27 -35.63
C PHE A 273 -29.37 -15.81 -36.02
N LEU A 274 -30.41 -15.22 -36.59
CA LEU A 274 -30.48 -13.78 -36.79
C LEU A 274 -30.89 -13.12 -35.47
N THR A 275 -30.23 -12.01 -35.12
CA THR A 275 -30.52 -11.25 -33.91
C THR A 275 -31.42 -10.07 -34.20
N PHE A 276 -32.46 -9.89 -33.38
CA PHE A 276 -33.43 -8.79 -33.45
C PHE A 276 -33.38 -7.93 -32.19
N ALA A 277 -33.88 -6.71 -32.31
CA ALA A 277 -34.10 -5.78 -31.21
C ALA A 277 -35.58 -5.38 -31.16
N ASP A 278 -36.13 -5.17 -29.96
CA ASP A 278 -37.56 -4.87 -29.78
C ASP A 278 -37.95 -3.43 -30.19
N ALA A 279 -36.98 -2.56 -30.50
CA ALA A 279 -37.21 -1.20 -30.98
C ALA A 279 -36.05 -0.70 -31.87
N GLY A 280 -36.29 0.39 -32.62
CA GLY A 280 -35.31 0.98 -33.53
C GLY A 280 -34.23 1.84 -32.86
N SER A 281 -34.30 2.08 -31.55
CA SER A 281 -33.31 2.83 -30.78
C SER A 281 -33.35 2.43 -29.30
N GLY A 282 -32.32 2.83 -28.54
CA GLY A 282 -32.20 2.54 -27.11
C GLY A 282 -31.44 1.25 -26.79
N ASN A 283 -31.34 0.93 -25.50
CA ASN A 283 -30.69 -0.28 -25.01
C ASN A 283 -31.65 -1.46 -25.12
N GLN A 284 -31.53 -2.22 -26.20
CA GLN A 284 -32.42 -3.34 -26.48
C GLN A 284 -31.75 -4.68 -26.16
N ALA A 285 -32.53 -5.63 -25.66
CA ALA A 285 -32.08 -7.01 -25.58
C ALA A 285 -32.05 -7.64 -26.97
N LEU A 286 -30.99 -8.37 -27.30
CA LEU A 286 -30.95 -9.16 -28.54
C LEU A 286 -31.82 -10.41 -28.38
N LYS A 287 -32.70 -10.64 -29.36
CA LYS A 287 -33.60 -11.79 -29.43
C LYS A 287 -33.31 -12.62 -30.66
N THR A 288 -33.61 -13.92 -30.60
CA THR A 288 -33.53 -14.83 -31.73
C THR A 288 -34.84 -15.61 -31.83
N ASP A 289 -35.15 -16.14 -33.02
CA ASP A 289 -36.28 -17.04 -33.26
C ASP A 289 -35.72 -18.40 -33.69
N SER A 290 -36.16 -19.47 -33.02
CA SER A 290 -35.71 -20.83 -33.31
C SER A 290 -36.01 -21.29 -34.75
N SER A 291 -36.98 -20.65 -35.41
CA SER A 291 -37.43 -20.99 -36.76
C SER A 291 -36.83 -20.11 -37.86
N LEU A 292 -35.98 -19.13 -37.49
CA LEU A 292 -35.32 -18.21 -38.42
C LEU A 292 -33.80 -18.26 -38.25
N TYR A 293 -33.14 -19.00 -39.12
CA TYR A 293 -31.69 -19.21 -39.04
C TYR A 293 -31.03 -19.44 -40.39
N TYR A 294 -29.74 -19.14 -40.46
CA TYR A 294 -28.87 -19.37 -41.61
C TYR A 294 -27.93 -20.55 -41.35
N ASN A 295 -27.64 -21.34 -42.40
CA ASN A 295 -26.57 -22.35 -42.40
C ASN A 295 -25.46 -21.93 -43.38
N PRO A 296 -24.22 -21.66 -42.90
CA PRO A 296 -23.10 -21.23 -43.75
C PRO A 296 -22.68 -22.26 -44.80
N SER A 297 -22.63 -23.54 -44.45
CA SER A 297 -22.16 -24.59 -45.37
C SER A 297 -23.07 -24.79 -46.59
N THR A 298 -24.37 -24.57 -46.43
CA THR A 298 -25.35 -24.71 -47.52
C THR A 298 -25.75 -23.38 -48.13
N ASN A 299 -25.37 -22.26 -47.51
CA ASN A 299 -25.80 -20.92 -47.84
C ASN A 299 -27.34 -20.75 -47.89
N VAL A 300 -28.05 -21.43 -46.97
CA VAL A 300 -29.52 -21.42 -46.90
C VAL A 300 -30.00 -20.64 -45.67
N LEU A 301 -30.89 -19.68 -45.91
CA LEU A 301 -31.71 -19.06 -44.86
C LEU A 301 -33.02 -19.83 -44.71
N THR A 302 -33.28 -20.37 -43.54
CA THR A 302 -34.49 -21.14 -43.21
C THR A 302 -35.51 -20.23 -42.53
N THR A 303 -36.70 -20.13 -43.13
CA THR A 303 -37.86 -19.41 -42.59
C THR A 303 -39.13 -19.80 -43.36
N THR A 304 -40.29 -19.38 -42.87
CA THR A 304 -41.55 -19.45 -43.64
C THR A 304 -41.70 -18.19 -44.49
N ALA A 305 -41.64 -18.34 -45.82
CA ALA A 305 -42.01 -17.26 -46.73
C ALA A 305 -43.54 -17.22 -46.88
N THR A 306 -44.16 -16.07 -46.62
CA THR A 306 -45.63 -15.92 -46.74
C THR A 306 -46.09 -15.49 -48.13
N GLN A 307 -45.20 -14.99 -48.98
CA GLN A 307 -45.51 -14.49 -50.33
C GLN A 307 -44.33 -14.74 -51.29
N ALA A 308 -44.65 -14.97 -52.57
CA ALA A 308 -43.68 -14.98 -53.67
C ALA A 308 -43.97 -13.80 -54.61
N ASN A 309 -42.93 -13.16 -55.15
CA ASN A 309 -43.09 -12.01 -56.06
C ASN A 309 -43.59 -12.40 -57.46
N TYR A 310 -43.47 -13.67 -57.83
CA TYR A 310 -43.93 -14.23 -59.10
C TYR A 310 -44.80 -15.46 -58.83
N ALA A 311 -45.52 -15.95 -59.84
CA ALA A 311 -46.57 -16.94 -59.65
C ALA A 311 -46.35 -18.28 -60.36
N ASP A 312 -45.28 -18.43 -61.14
CA ASP A 312 -45.03 -19.61 -61.96
C ASP A 312 -43.92 -20.52 -61.45
N LEU A 313 -44.16 -21.82 -61.61
CA LEU A 313 -43.18 -22.87 -61.43
C LEU A 313 -42.61 -23.22 -62.80
N ALA A 314 -41.30 -22.97 -62.97
CA ALA A 314 -40.61 -23.26 -64.21
C ALA A 314 -39.43 -24.20 -63.99
N GLU A 315 -39.18 -25.04 -64.98
CA GLU A 315 -38.03 -25.92 -65.02
C GLU A 315 -37.12 -25.55 -66.19
N LYS A 316 -35.81 -25.67 -65.96
CA LYS A 316 -34.81 -25.41 -66.98
C LYS A 316 -34.65 -26.63 -67.90
N TYR A 317 -34.74 -26.40 -69.21
CA TYR A 317 -34.53 -27.41 -70.25
C TYR A 317 -33.49 -26.96 -71.27
N LEU A 318 -32.79 -27.91 -71.89
CA LEU A 318 -31.88 -27.66 -73.01
C LEU A 318 -32.66 -27.25 -74.26
N THR A 319 -32.22 -26.17 -74.89
CA THR A 319 -32.81 -25.64 -76.11
C THR A 319 -31.79 -25.58 -77.25
N ASP A 320 -32.29 -25.67 -78.47
CA ASP A 320 -31.51 -25.52 -79.70
C ASP A 320 -31.05 -24.06 -79.96
N LYS A 321 -31.74 -23.09 -79.36
CA LYS A 321 -31.37 -21.67 -79.37
C LYS A 321 -32.02 -20.93 -78.19
N GLU A 322 -31.68 -19.66 -78.01
CA GLU A 322 -32.41 -18.78 -77.09
C GLU A 322 -33.78 -18.42 -77.65
N TYR A 323 -34.80 -18.50 -76.80
CA TYR A 323 -36.18 -18.18 -77.14
C TYR A 323 -36.66 -16.94 -76.39
N SER A 324 -37.45 -16.12 -77.07
CA SER A 324 -38.11 -14.98 -76.43
C SER A 324 -39.19 -15.43 -75.46
N ILE A 325 -39.42 -14.60 -74.44
CA ILE A 325 -40.49 -14.78 -73.44
C ILE A 325 -41.83 -15.04 -74.12
N GLY A 326 -42.61 -15.95 -73.54
CA GLY A 326 -43.93 -16.31 -74.04
C GLY A 326 -43.93 -17.26 -75.24
N THR A 327 -42.77 -17.72 -75.70
CA THR A 327 -42.70 -18.73 -76.77
C THR A 327 -43.20 -20.07 -76.28
N VAL A 328 -44.14 -20.68 -77.01
CA VAL A 328 -44.63 -22.04 -76.78
C VAL A 328 -43.59 -23.05 -77.24
N LEU A 329 -43.21 -23.97 -76.35
CA LEU A 329 -42.21 -25.00 -76.64
C LEU A 329 -42.83 -26.39 -76.63
N CYS A 330 -42.23 -27.27 -77.44
CA CYS A 330 -42.62 -28.67 -77.59
C CYS A 330 -41.42 -29.58 -77.32
N ILE A 331 -41.67 -30.74 -76.73
CA ILE A 331 -40.64 -31.75 -76.46
C ILE A 331 -40.14 -32.34 -77.79
N GLY A 332 -38.81 -32.43 -77.91
CA GLY A 332 -38.11 -33.00 -79.06
C GLY A 332 -37.47 -31.94 -79.96
N GLY A 333 -36.94 -32.39 -81.10
CA GLY A 333 -36.11 -31.57 -81.98
C GLY A 333 -34.62 -31.82 -81.75
N PRO A 334 -33.74 -30.85 -82.07
CA PRO A 334 -32.29 -30.99 -81.90
C PRO A 334 -31.80 -31.00 -80.44
N ALA A 335 -32.63 -30.52 -79.50
CA ALA A 335 -32.40 -30.49 -78.06
C ALA A 335 -33.60 -31.11 -77.31
N GLU A 336 -33.66 -30.97 -75.99
CA GLU A 336 -34.77 -31.49 -75.18
C GLU A 336 -36.11 -30.83 -75.57
N VAL A 337 -36.09 -29.51 -75.77
CA VAL A 337 -37.27 -28.74 -76.18
C VAL A 337 -36.90 -27.75 -77.30
N THR A 338 -37.84 -27.52 -78.22
CA THR A 338 -37.71 -26.55 -79.32
C THR A 338 -39.02 -25.77 -79.49
N GLN A 339 -38.98 -24.67 -80.25
CA GLN A 339 -40.17 -23.90 -80.59
C GLN A 339 -41.23 -24.75 -81.27
N CYS A 340 -42.45 -24.71 -80.74
CA CYS A 340 -43.52 -25.49 -81.32
C CYS A 340 -43.98 -24.87 -82.65
N VAL A 341 -44.01 -25.68 -83.72
CA VAL A 341 -44.41 -25.24 -85.07
C VAL A 341 -45.68 -25.93 -85.56
N GLU A 342 -46.16 -26.91 -84.81
CA GLU A 342 -47.32 -27.71 -85.16
C GLU A 342 -48.59 -27.13 -84.50
N ASP A 343 -49.63 -26.93 -85.30
CA ASP A 343 -50.94 -26.54 -84.80
C ASP A 343 -51.53 -27.67 -83.95
N HIS A 344 -52.04 -27.32 -82.77
CA HIS A 344 -52.72 -28.27 -81.88
C HIS A 344 -51.83 -29.46 -81.47
N CYS A 345 -50.55 -29.20 -81.17
CA CYS A 345 -49.51 -30.21 -80.90
C CYS A 345 -49.67 -30.84 -79.51
N SER A 346 -49.57 -32.17 -79.40
CA SER A 346 -49.63 -32.89 -78.12
C SER A 346 -48.31 -32.96 -77.37
N LYS A 347 -47.23 -32.44 -77.97
CA LYS A 347 -45.88 -32.41 -77.37
C LYS A 347 -45.60 -31.12 -76.63
N VAL A 348 -46.56 -30.21 -76.51
CA VAL A 348 -46.38 -28.95 -75.77
C VAL A 348 -45.97 -29.23 -74.34
N ILE A 349 -44.86 -28.61 -73.91
CA ILE A 349 -44.35 -28.75 -72.55
C ILE A 349 -44.71 -27.55 -71.68
N GLY A 350 -44.81 -26.37 -72.29
CA GLY A 350 -45.11 -25.14 -71.59
C GLY A 350 -44.67 -23.92 -72.39
N VAL A 351 -44.44 -22.83 -71.67
CA VAL A 351 -44.15 -21.52 -72.24
C VAL A 351 -42.85 -20.98 -71.63
N VAL A 352 -42.03 -20.30 -72.43
CA VAL A 352 -40.84 -19.60 -71.92
C VAL A 352 -41.25 -18.56 -70.88
N SER A 353 -40.81 -18.75 -69.64
CA SER A 353 -41.06 -17.83 -68.52
C SER A 353 -40.17 -16.60 -68.59
N GLU A 354 -40.70 -15.45 -68.15
CA GLU A 354 -39.90 -14.24 -67.91
C GLU A 354 -39.21 -14.28 -66.56
N LYS A 355 -39.96 -14.62 -65.51
CA LYS A 355 -39.58 -14.43 -64.10
C LYS A 355 -40.22 -15.53 -63.23
N PRO A 356 -39.67 -16.76 -63.26
CA PRO A 356 -40.23 -17.85 -62.47
C PRO A 356 -40.16 -17.59 -60.97
N ALA A 357 -41.25 -17.90 -60.27
CA ALA A 357 -41.35 -17.83 -58.81
C ALA A 357 -40.48 -18.89 -58.13
N PHE A 358 -40.49 -20.08 -58.72
CA PHE A 358 -39.67 -21.21 -58.30
C PHE A 358 -39.03 -21.82 -59.53
N THR A 359 -37.71 -22.08 -59.43
CA THR A 359 -36.92 -22.65 -60.52
C THR A 359 -36.51 -24.07 -60.18
N MET A 360 -36.77 -25.00 -61.08
CA MET A 360 -36.31 -26.39 -61.00
C MET A 360 -35.18 -26.61 -61.99
N ASN A 361 -34.25 -27.50 -61.63
CA ASN A 361 -33.07 -27.84 -62.44
C ASN A 361 -32.19 -26.62 -62.82
N SER A 362 -32.09 -25.63 -61.92
CA SER A 362 -31.40 -24.36 -62.21
C SER A 362 -29.90 -24.51 -62.54
N GLY A 363 -29.27 -25.59 -62.05
CA GLY A 363 -27.87 -25.95 -62.30
C GLY A 363 -27.59 -26.57 -63.68
N LEU A 364 -28.60 -26.77 -64.54
CA LEU A 364 -28.39 -27.25 -65.90
C LEU A 364 -27.60 -26.22 -66.74
N GLU A 365 -26.52 -26.69 -67.37
CA GLU A 365 -25.57 -25.90 -68.16
C GLU A 365 -25.82 -26.05 -69.68
N GLY A 366 -25.31 -25.10 -70.48
CA GLY A 366 -25.51 -25.04 -71.94
C GLY A 366 -26.57 -24.03 -72.38
N THR A 367 -26.99 -24.09 -73.66
CA THR A 367 -28.09 -23.28 -74.18
C THR A 367 -29.41 -23.79 -73.57
N THR A 368 -30.03 -22.97 -72.72
CA THR A 368 -31.18 -23.39 -71.91
C THR A 368 -32.24 -22.30 -71.82
N THR A 369 -33.47 -22.67 -71.47
CA THR A 369 -34.53 -21.72 -71.14
C THR A 369 -35.39 -22.22 -69.98
N MET A 370 -36.04 -21.30 -69.28
CA MET A 370 -36.99 -21.63 -68.21
C MET A 370 -38.37 -21.86 -68.82
N VAL A 371 -38.89 -23.07 -68.72
CA VAL A 371 -40.21 -23.43 -69.23
C VAL A 371 -41.18 -23.49 -68.08
N ALA A 372 -42.13 -22.56 -68.05
CA ALA A 372 -43.22 -22.58 -67.09
C ALA A 372 -44.17 -23.74 -67.38
N MET A 373 -44.40 -24.56 -66.37
CA MET A 373 -45.31 -25.71 -66.43
C MET A 373 -46.62 -25.44 -65.69
N THR A 374 -46.60 -24.51 -64.73
CA THR A 374 -47.82 -24.02 -64.08
C THR A 374 -47.64 -22.61 -63.56
N GLY A 375 -48.74 -21.87 -63.50
CA GLY A 375 -48.79 -20.52 -62.94
C GLY A 375 -49.10 -19.46 -63.99
N ARG A 376 -49.06 -18.19 -63.58
CA ARG A 376 -49.41 -17.06 -64.44
C ARG A 376 -48.20 -16.62 -65.26
N VAL A 377 -48.29 -16.75 -66.58
CA VAL A 377 -47.18 -16.46 -67.50
C VAL A 377 -47.68 -15.77 -68.76
N PRO A 378 -46.94 -14.79 -69.31
CA PRO A 378 -47.23 -14.24 -70.61
C PRO A 378 -46.97 -15.28 -71.71
N VAL A 379 -47.91 -15.49 -72.62
CA VAL A 379 -47.74 -16.34 -73.81
C VAL A 379 -47.98 -15.54 -75.08
N ARG A 380 -47.21 -15.84 -76.13
CA ARG A 380 -47.40 -15.26 -77.46
C ARG A 380 -48.63 -15.91 -78.07
N VAL A 381 -49.61 -15.12 -78.49
CA VAL A 381 -50.82 -15.61 -79.18
C VAL A 381 -51.04 -14.92 -80.51
N CYS A 382 -51.76 -15.57 -81.41
CA CYS A 382 -52.30 -14.99 -82.62
C CYS A 382 -53.82 -15.14 -82.64
N GLY A 383 -54.52 -14.10 -83.11
CA GLY A 383 -55.98 -14.06 -83.13
C GLY A 383 -56.64 -13.49 -81.88
N LYS A 384 -57.95 -13.31 -81.95
CA LYS A 384 -58.79 -12.86 -80.83
C LYS A 384 -58.81 -13.87 -79.71
N VAL A 385 -58.77 -13.40 -78.46
CA VAL A 385 -58.92 -14.25 -77.26
C VAL A 385 -59.91 -13.64 -76.27
N ARG A 386 -60.55 -14.50 -75.49
CA ARG A 386 -61.42 -14.15 -74.37
C ARG A 386 -60.95 -14.82 -73.09
N LYS A 387 -61.30 -14.22 -71.96
CA LYS A 387 -61.03 -14.81 -70.64
C LYS A 387 -61.64 -16.21 -70.57
N GLY A 388 -60.82 -17.19 -70.18
CA GLY A 388 -61.22 -18.58 -70.08
C GLY A 388 -60.97 -19.40 -71.35
N ASP A 389 -60.67 -18.78 -72.48
CA ASP A 389 -60.32 -19.51 -73.72
C ASP A 389 -59.13 -20.42 -73.45
N MET A 390 -59.28 -21.68 -73.83
CA MET A 390 -58.21 -22.66 -73.79
C MET A 390 -57.23 -22.39 -74.93
N ILE A 391 -55.95 -22.29 -74.59
CA ILE A 391 -54.89 -21.96 -75.54
C ILE A 391 -54.13 -23.24 -75.91
N VAL A 392 -54.03 -23.50 -77.20
CA VAL A 392 -53.22 -24.59 -77.80
C VAL A 392 -52.18 -23.99 -78.73
N SER A 393 -51.17 -24.77 -79.15
CA SER A 393 -50.18 -24.30 -80.12
C SER A 393 -50.83 -23.95 -81.47
N CYS A 394 -50.32 -22.92 -82.12
CA CYS A 394 -50.76 -22.42 -83.42
C CYS A 394 -49.82 -22.90 -84.53
N SER A 395 -50.28 -22.86 -85.78
CA SER A 395 -49.42 -23.03 -86.97
C SER A 395 -48.33 -21.96 -87.09
N LYS A 396 -48.48 -20.79 -86.43
CA LYS A 396 -47.41 -19.80 -86.31
C LYS A 396 -46.40 -20.25 -85.24
N PRO A 397 -45.10 -20.39 -85.59
CA PRO A 397 -44.08 -20.90 -84.68
C PRO A 397 -44.04 -20.19 -83.32
N GLY A 398 -44.18 -20.96 -82.24
CA GLY A 398 -44.07 -20.50 -80.87
C GLY A 398 -45.24 -19.68 -80.35
N CYS A 399 -46.33 -19.59 -81.11
CA CYS A 399 -47.55 -18.90 -80.70
C CYS A 399 -48.64 -19.89 -80.28
N GLY A 400 -49.52 -19.43 -79.40
CA GLY A 400 -50.79 -20.07 -79.10
C GLY A 400 -51.95 -19.47 -79.89
N ARG A 401 -53.07 -20.17 -79.91
CA ARG A 401 -54.38 -19.70 -80.41
C ARG A 401 -55.49 -20.26 -79.51
N PRO A 402 -56.67 -19.62 -79.45
CA PRO A 402 -57.82 -20.21 -78.77
C PRO A 402 -58.27 -21.50 -79.46
N GLU A 403 -58.74 -22.45 -78.66
CA GLU A 403 -59.35 -23.71 -79.09
C GLU A 403 -60.52 -24.04 -78.15
N ALA A 404 -61.66 -24.42 -78.72
CA ALA A 404 -62.85 -24.76 -77.95
C ALA A 404 -62.76 -26.17 -77.37
N GLU A 405 -62.13 -27.10 -78.09
CA GLU A 405 -62.03 -28.52 -77.72
C GLU A 405 -60.58 -29.04 -77.83
N PRO A 406 -59.69 -28.64 -76.92
CA PRO A 406 -58.31 -29.11 -76.93
C PRO A 406 -58.25 -30.61 -76.64
N ARG A 407 -57.42 -31.33 -77.40
CA ARG A 407 -57.16 -32.75 -77.14
C ARG A 407 -56.36 -32.90 -75.84
N PRO A 408 -56.50 -34.04 -75.12
CA PRO A 408 -55.64 -34.33 -73.98
C PRO A 408 -54.16 -34.19 -74.34
N GLY A 409 -53.44 -33.37 -73.57
CA GLY A 409 -52.02 -33.08 -73.78
C GLY A 409 -51.69 -31.92 -74.73
N THR A 410 -52.68 -31.27 -75.38
CA THR A 410 -52.45 -30.09 -76.25
C THR A 410 -52.70 -28.76 -75.56
N LEU A 411 -53.34 -28.77 -74.38
CA LEU A 411 -53.64 -27.57 -73.61
C LEU A 411 -52.35 -26.98 -73.02
N ILE A 412 -52.12 -25.71 -73.29
CA ILE A 412 -51.02 -24.93 -72.69
C ILE A 412 -51.53 -24.24 -71.43
N GLY A 413 -52.71 -23.64 -71.52
CA GLY A 413 -53.31 -22.90 -70.41
C GLY A 413 -54.60 -22.20 -70.82
N LYS A 414 -55.10 -21.31 -69.95
CA LYS A 414 -56.31 -20.52 -70.20
C LYS A 414 -56.01 -19.03 -70.17
N SER A 415 -56.61 -18.28 -71.09
CA SER A 415 -56.48 -16.81 -71.14
C SER A 415 -57.07 -16.14 -69.90
N LEU A 416 -56.33 -15.17 -69.36
CA LEU A 416 -56.76 -14.31 -68.25
C LEU A 416 -57.24 -12.93 -68.74
N VAL A 417 -57.20 -12.68 -70.06
CA VAL A 417 -57.52 -11.38 -70.66
C VAL A 417 -58.51 -11.53 -71.81
N ASN A 418 -59.25 -10.45 -72.07
CA ASN A 418 -59.97 -10.27 -73.33
C ASN A 418 -59.09 -9.42 -74.24
N ASP A 419 -58.87 -9.86 -75.47
CA ASP A 419 -58.07 -9.10 -76.42
C ASP A 419 -58.59 -9.34 -77.85
N ASP A 420 -58.98 -8.27 -78.53
CA ASP A 420 -59.60 -8.27 -79.85
C ASP A 420 -58.63 -8.15 -81.03
N ARG A 421 -57.34 -7.97 -80.74
CA ARG A 421 -56.32 -7.84 -81.77
C ARG A 421 -56.08 -9.17 -82.47
N GLU A 422 -55.76 -9.11 -83.76
CA GLU A 422 -55.47 -10.30 -84.57
C GLU A 422 -53.96 -10.54 -84.65
N GLU A 423 -53.14 -9.49 -84.47
CA GLU A 423 -51.69 -9.59 -84.52
C GLU A 423 -51.10 -10.42 -83.37
N GLU A 424 -49.85 -10.83 -83.57
CA GLU A 424 -49.08 -11.51 -82.54
C GLU A 424 -48.75 -10.58 -81.39
N ARG A 425 -49.03 -11.02 -80.16
CA ARG A 425 -48.73 -10.28 -78.94
C ARG A 425 -48.62 -11.21 -77.74
N LEU A 426 -48.07 -10.68 -76.65
CA LEU A 426 -48.12 -11.34 -75.36
C LEU A 426 -49.48 -11.11 -74.69
N ILE A 427 -50.06 -12.18 -74.17
CA ILE A 427 -51.21 -12.12 -73.27
C ILE A 427 -50.90 -12.91 -72.01
N GLU A 428 -51.57 -12.58 -70.92
CA GLU A 428 -51.46 -13.34 -69.67
C GLU A 428 -52.35 -14.59 -69.73
N ILE A 429 -51.75 -15.76 -69.50
CA ILE A 429 -52.48 -17.01 -69.29
C ILE A 429 -52.18 -17.59 -67.92
N VAL A 430 -53.08 -18.45 -67.44
CA VAL A 430 -52.74 -19.44 -66.43
C VAL A 430 -52.29 -20.72 -67.15
N VAL A 431 -50.99 -21.00 -67.08
CA VAL A 431 -50.40 -22.26 -67.53
C VAL A 431 -50.82 -23.36 -66.55
N GLY A 432 -51.32 -24.45 -67.08
CA GLY A 432 -51.82 -25.58 -66.31
C GLY A 432 -52.56 -26.54 -67.23
N LYS A 433 -52.28 -27.83 -67.08
CA LYS A 433 -52.86 -28.92 -67.89
C LYS A 433 -54.21 -29.36 -67.35
#